data_AF-A0A158DIE7-F1
#
_entry.id   AF-A0A158DIE7-F1
#
_cell.length_a   1.000
_cell.length_b   1.000
_cell.length_c   1.000
_cell.angle_alpha   90.00
_cell.angle_beta   90.00
_cell.angle_gamma   90.00
#
_symmetry.space_group_name_H-M   'P 1'
#
loop_
_entity.id
_entity.type
_entity.pdbx_description
1 polymer ?
#
loop_
_entity_poly.entity_id
_entity_poly.type
_entity_poly.pdbx_seq_one_letter_code
_entity_poly.pdbx_strand_id
1 'polypeptide(L)'
;MLADAVKVTLGPKGPNVLIERSFGAPTVTKDGVSVAKEIELKDRFENMGVQVLKQVASKTADVAGDGTTTATVLAQAIVQEGMKYVAAGMNPMDLKRGIDKAVSAVLDELRKLSKPIATNREIAGHIDLRERG
;
A
#
# COMPACT_ATOMS: atom_id res chain seq x y z
N MET A 1 -1.41 -12.91 3.86
CA MET A 1 -2.08 -13.41 2.63
C MET A 1 -2.33 -12.32 1.60
N LEU A 2 -3.18 -11.30 1.82
CA LEU A 2 -3.40 -10.24 0.81
C LEU A 2 -2.14 -9.43 0.51
N ALA A 3 -1.51 -8.91 1.55
CA ALA A 3 -0.33 -8.09 1.39
C ALA A 3 0.87 -8.88 0.84
N ASP A 4 0.91 -10.21 1.01
CA ASP A 4 1.93 -11.05 0.38
C ASP A 4 1.71 -11.14 -1.15
N ALA A 5 0.45 -11.27 -1.57
CA ALA A 5 0.07 -11.28 -2.99
C ALA A 5 0.24 -9.91 -3.66
N VAL A 6 0.13 -8.81 -2.91
CA VAL A 6 0.35 -7.45 -3.41
C VAL A 6 1.82 -7.04 -3.30
N LYS A 7 2.58 -7.56 -2.33
CA LYS A 7 4.02 -7.27 -2.16
C LYS A 7 4.87 -7.82 -3.29
N VAL A 8 4.48 -8.94 -3.91
CA VAL A 8 5.23 -9.49 -5.05
C VAL A 8 5.22 -8.56 -6.27
N THR A 9 4.29 -7.61 -6.36
CA THR A 9 4.29 -6.62 -7.45
C THR A 9 5.05 -5.32 -7.10
N LEU A 10 5.70 -5.25 -5.92
CA LEU A 10 6.44 -4.05 -5.51
C LEU A 10 7.77 -3.90 -6.26
N GLY A 11 7.95 -2.75 -6.91
CA GLY A 11 9.22 -2.31 -7.49
C GLY A 11 9.41 -2.68 -8.98
N PRO A 12 10.43 -2.10 -9.64
CA PRO A 12 10.63 -2.23 -11.10
C PRO A 12 10.92 -3.66 -11.55
N LYS A 13 11.37 -4.53 -10.64
CA LYS A 13 11.63 -5.96 -10.89
C LYS A 13 10.58 -6.90 -10.28
N GLY A 14 9.40 -6.39 -9.94
CA GLY A 14 8.30 -7.21 -9.44
C GLY A 14 7.91 -8.30 -10.46
N PRO A 15 7.80 -9.59 -10.05
CA PRO A 15 7.27 -10.64 -10.91
C PRO A 15 5.82 -10.36 -11.36
N ASN A 16 5.47 -10.93 -12.51
CA ASN A 16 4.10 -10.89 -13.03
C ASN A 16 3.18 -11.74 -12.16
N VAL A 17 1.98 -11.23 -11.92
CA VAL A 17 0.87 -11.97 -11.30
C VAL A 17 -0.10 -12.38 -12.39
N LEU A 18 -0.47 -13.66 -12.40
CA LEU A 18 -1.48 -14.21 -13.29
C LEU A 18 -2.82 -14.24 -12.57
N ILE A 19 -3.84 -13.66 -13.18
CA ILE A 19 -5.20 -13.56 -12.65
C ILE A 19 -6.11 -14.37 -13.57
N GLU A 20 -6.76 -15.39 -13.01
CA GLU A 20 -7.80 -16.14 -13.69
C GLU A 20 -9.05 -15.28 -13.89
N ARG A 21 -9.64 -15.34 -15.09
CA ARG A 21 -10.89 -14.65 -15.42
C ARG A 21 -11.97 -15.70 -15.64
N SER A 22 -13.20 -15.42 -15.18
CA SER A 22 -14.33 -16.33 -15.35
C SER A 22 -14.70 -16.59 -16.83
N PHE A 23 -14.27 -15.71 -17.73
CA PHE A 23 -14.44 -15.86 -19.19
C PHE A 23 -13.21 -15.30 -19.91
N GLY A 24 -12.73 -16.02 -20.93
CA GLY A 24 -11.60 -15.60 -21.76
C GLY A 24 -10.22 -16.00 -21.22
N ALA A 25 -9.18 -15.37 -21.76
CA ALA A 25 -7.79 -15.65 -21.40
C ALA A 25 -7.43 -15.04 -20.03
N PRO A 26 -6.53 -15.67 -19.25
CA PRO A 26 -6.06 -15.12 -17.99
C PRO A 26 -5.33 -13.79 -18.20
N THR A 27 -5.47 -12.88 -17.24
CA THR A 27 -4.83 -11.56 -17.29
C THR A 27 -3.48 -11.63 -16.59
N VAL A 28 -2.42 -11.17 -17.26
CA VAL A 28 -1.09 -11.00 -16.65
C VAL A 28 -0.94 -9.54 -16.24
N THR A 29 -0.65 -9.27 -14.96
CA THR A 29 -0.47 -7.90 -14.47
C THR A 29 0.70 -7.77 -13.49
N LYS A 30 1.30 -6.60 -13.45
CA LYS A 30 2.24 -6.15 -12.40
C LYS A 30 1.62 -5.08 -11.51
N ASP A 31 0.35 -4.74 -11.71
CA ASP A 31 -0.32 -3.71 -10.93
C ASP A 31 -0.90 -4.29 -9.63
N GLY A 32 -0.37 -3.83 -8.49
CA GLY A 32 -0.84 -4.23 -7.17
C GLY A 32 -2.30 -3.85 -6.89
N VAL A 33 -2.85 -2.81 -7.54
CA VAL A 33 -4.26 -2.43 -7.38
C VAL A 33 -5.18 -3.45 -8.02
N SER A 34 -4.87 -3.85 -9.25
CA SER A 34 -5.59 -4.91 -9.97
C SER A 34 -5.54 -6.22 -9.21
N VAL A 35 -4.36 -6.61 -8.70
CA VAL A 35 -4.22 -7.83 -7.87
C VAL A 35 -5.03 -7.71 -6.59
N ALA A 36 -4.96 -6.58 -5.89
CA ALA A 36 -5.69 -6.39 -4.64
C ALA A 36 -7.20 -6.54 -4.84
N LYS A 37 -7.77 -6.00 -5.94
CA LYS A 37 -9.22 -6.05 -6.23
C LYS A 37 -9.76 -7.46 -6.40
N GLU A 38 -9.01 -8.35 -7.03
CA GLU A 38 -9.45 -9.70 -7.39
C GLU A 38 -9.33 -10.71 -6.23
N ILE A 39 -8.70 -10.34 -5.11
CA ILE A 39 -8.54 -11.25 -3.97
C ILE A 39 -9.80 -11.26 -3.11
N GLU A 40 -10.48 -12.40 -3.06
CA GLU A 40 -11.59 -12.67 -2.15
C GLU A 40 -11.36 -13.99 -1.41
N LEU A 41 -11.63 -13.99 -0.11
CA LEU A 41 -11.46 -15.18 0.73
C LEU A 41 -12.83 -15.78 1.06
N LYS A 42 -12.87 -17.12 1.12
CA LYS A 42 -14.09 -17.86 1.48
C LYS A 42 -14.49 -17.63 2.94
N ASP A 43 -13.50 -17.50 3.83
CA ASP A 43 -13.76 -17.19 5.24
C ASP A 43 -14.19 -15.73 5.39
N ARG A 44 -15.29 -15.50 6.10
CA ARG A 44 -15.89 -14.17 6.24
C ARG A 44 -15.02 -13.23 7.08
N PHE A 45 -14.35 -13.72 8.12
CA PHE A 45 -13.52 -12.89 9.00
C PHE A 45 -12.23 -12.49 8.31
N GLU A 46 -11.58 -13.43 7.62
CA GLU A 46 -10.40 -13.12 6.80
C GLU A 46 -10.75 -12.20 5.65
N ASN A 47 -11.90 -12.42 4.97
CA ASN A 47 -12.34 -11.55 3.90
C ASN A 47 -12.64 -10.13 4.40
N MET A 48 -13.20 -9.96 5.60
CA MET A 48 -13.36 -8.63 6.21
C MET A 48 -12.03 -7.89 6.35
N GLY A 49 -10.97 -8.56 6.81
CA GLY A 49 -9.62 -7.97 6.88
C GLY A 49 -9.07 -7.60 5.50
N VAL A 50 -9.32 -8.44 4.50
CA VAL A 50 -8.98 -8.15 3.09
C VAL A 50 -9.68 -6.90 2.58
N GLN A 51 -10.98 -6.75 2.84
CA GLN A 51 -11.76 -5.59 2.38
C GLN A 51 -11.25 -4.28 3.01
N VAL A 52 -10.84 -4.29 4.28
CA VAL A 52 -10.24 -3.12 4.93
C VAL A 52 -8.94 -2.71 4.22
N LEU A 53 -8.06 -3.66 3.92
CA LEU A 53 -6.81 -3.37 3.21
C LEU A 53 -7.04 -2.93 1.76
N LYS A 54 -8.02 -3.51 1.06
CA LYS A 54 -8.47 -3.05 -0.27
C LYS A 54 -8.90 -1.58 -0.24
N GLN A 55 -9.62 -1.17 0.81
CA GLN A 55 -10.05 0.21 0.97
C GLN A 55 -8.87 1.18 1.14
N VAL A 56 -7.84 0.78 1.91
CA VAL A 56 -6.60 1.58 2.05
C VAL A 56 -5.88 1.73 0.72
N ALA A 57 -5.73 0.63 -0.04
CA ALA A 57 -5.11 0.65 -1.36
C ALA A 57 -5.87 1.55 -2.33
N SER A 58 -7.20 1.40 -2.41
CA SER A 58 -8.05 2.20 -3.29
C SER A 58 -7.99 3.68 -2.95
N LYS A 59 -8.10 4.04 -1.66
CA LYS A 59 -8.07 5.44 -1.24
C LYS A 59 -6.73 6.11 -1.54
N THR A 60 -5.64 5.36 -1.43
CA THR A 60 -4.30 5.84 -1.80
C THR A 60 -4.20 6.08 -3.30
N ALA A 61 -4.73 5.17 -4.11
CA ALA A 61 -4.79 5.32 -5.56
C ALA A 61 -5.55 6.60 -5.96
N ASP A 62 -6.70 6.84 -5.34
CA ASP A 62 -7.56 7.98 -5.67
C ASP A 62 -6.92 9.34 -5.33
N VAL A 63 -6.12 9.40 -4.26
CA VAL A 63 -5.50 10.65 -3.78
C VAL A 63 -4.14 10.92 -4.42
N ALA A 64 -3.30 9.88 -4.53
CA ALA A 64 -1.91 10.01 -4.93
C ALA A 64 -1.62 9.46 -6.34
N GLY A 65 -2.45 8.55 -6.86
CA GLY A 65 -2.22 7.87 -8.14
C GLY A 65 -1.08 6.84 -8.14
N ASP A 66 -0.35 6.70 -7.04
CA ASP A 66 0.78 5.78 -6.83
C ASP A 66 0.92 5.45 -5.32
N GLY A 67 1.76 4.48 -4.96
CA GLY A 67 2.06 4.13 -3.57
C GLY A 67 1.05 3.17 -2.91
N THR A 68 0.14 2.62 -3.69
CA THR A 68 -0.91 1.68 -3.24
C THR A 68 -0.33 0.43 -2.60
N THR A 69 0.73 -0.13 -3.19
CA THR A 69 1.46 -1.27 -2.65
C THR A 69 2.15 -0.92 -1.34
N THR A 70 2.80 0.26 -1.27
CA THR A 70 3.44 0.75 -0.04
C THR A 70 2.43 0.94 1.09
N ALA A 71 1.28 1.57 0.80
CA ALA A 71 0.21 1.78 1.77
C ALA A 71 -0.34 0.44 2.31
N THR A 72 -0.51 -0.56 1.44
CA THR A 72 -1.01 -1.88 1.82
C THR A 72 -0.04 -2.62 2.75
N VAL A 73 1.26 -2.57 2.44
CA VAL A 73 2.30 -3.21 3.27
C VAL A 73 2.44 -2.51 4.63
N LEU A 74 2.41 -1.17 4.65
CA LEU A 74 2.44 -0.41 5.90
C LEU A 74 1.21 -0.70 6.78
N ALA A 75 0.01 -0.72 6.19
CA ALA A 75 -1.21 -1.04 6.90
C ALA A 75 -1.15 -2.45 7.51
N GLN A 76 -0.67 -3.45 6.75
CA GLN A 76 -0.45 -4.79 7.26
C GLN A 76 0.51 -4.78 8.46
N ALA A 77 1.67 -4.13 8.33
CA ALA A 77 2.69 -4.11 9.36
C ALA A 77 2.18 -3.47 10.67
N ILE A 78 1.47 -2.34 10.57
CA ILE A 78 0.89 -1.65 11.72
C ILE A 78 -0.15 -2.52 12.42
N VAL A 79 -1.04 -3.16 11.67
CA VAL A 79 -2.06 -4.05 12.24
C VAL A 79 -1.42 -5.27 12.90
N GLN A 80 -0.49 -5.93 12.22
CA GLN A 80 0.17 -7.12 12.75
C GLN A 80 0.92 -6.83 14.05
N GLU A 81 1.66 -5.72 14.10
CA GLU A 81 2.41 -5.35 15.30
C GLU A 81 1.49 -4.84 16.42
N GLY A 82 0.48 -4.03 16.07
CA GLY A 82 -0.51 -3.54 17.01
C GLY A 82 -1.29 -4.67 17.68
N MET A 83 -1.67 -5.71 16.93
CA MET A 83 -2.37 -6.87 17.47
C MET A 83 -1.55 -7.66 18.50
N LYS A 84 -0.21 -7.74 18.35
CA LYS A 84 0.66 -8.36 19.37
C LYS A 84 0.60 -7.61 20.69
N TYR A 85 0.62 -6.29 20.64
CA TYR A 85 0.57 -5.44 21.83
C TYR A 85 -0.80 -5.45 22.50
N VAL A 86 -1.89 -5.48 21.72
CA VAL A 86 -3.24 -5.66 22.25
C VAL A 86 -3.39 -7.03 22.91
N ALA A 87 -2.88 -8.10 22.29
CA ALA A 87 -2.88 -9.44 22.88
C ALA A 87 -2.05 -9.52 24.18
N ALA A 88 -1.03 -8.67 24.33
CA ALA A 88 -0.25 -8.51 25.55
C ALA A 88 -0.98 -7.68 26.65
N GLY A 89 -2.22 -7.26 26.41
CA GLY A 89 -3.05 -6.54 27.38
C GLY A 89 -2.93 -5.01 27.32
N MET A 90 -2.25 -4.44 26.32
CA MET A 90 -2.27 -2.98 26.13
C MET A 90 -3.62 -2.48 25.66
N ASN A 91 -3.99 -1.29 26.13
CA ASN A 91 -5.20 -0.62 25.70
C ASN A 91 -5.10 -0.22 24.21
N PRO A 92 -6.01 -0.71 23.34
CA PRO A 92 -6.01 -0.38 21.91
C PRO A 92 -6.12 1.12 21.62
N MET A 93 -6.83 1.87 22.48
CA MET A 93 -7.00 3.31 22.31
C MET A 93 -5.70 4.09 22.60
N ASP A 94 -4.89 3.62 23.54
CA ASP A 94 -3.59 4.21 23.83
C ASP A 94 -2.61 3.91 22.71
N LEU A 95 -2.62 2.67 22.22
CA LEU A 95 -1.81 2.27 21.06
C LEU A 95 -2.14 3.12 19.83
N LYS A 96 -3.43 3.29 19.52
CA LYS A 96 -3.89 4.16 18.43
C LYS A 96 -3.40 5.60 18.63
N ARG A 97 -3.57 6.19 19.81
CA ARG A 97 -3.09 7.55 20.10
C ARG A 97 -1.58 7.69 19.91
N GLY A 98 -0.81 6.68 20.31
CA GLY A 98 0.64 6.64 20.08
C GLY A 98 0.99 6.62 18.59
N ILE A 99 0.33 5.76 17.82
CA ILE A 99 0.51 5.66 16.37
C ILE A 99 0.17 7.00 15.68
N ASP A 100 -0.97 7.61 16.02
CA ASP A 100 -1.41 8.87 15.41
C ASP A 100 -0.40 10.02 15.66
N LYS A 101 0.19 10.07 16.87
CA LYS A 101 1.27 11.02 17.20
C LYS A 101 2.55 10.75 16.41
N ALA A 102 2.96 9.49 16.31
CA ALA A 102 4.15 9.10 15.54
C ALA A 102 4.00 9.44 14.06
N VAL A 103 2.82 9.17 13.46
CA VAL A 103 2.51 9.53 12.07
C VAL A 103 2.62 11.04 11.87
N SER A 104 2.08 11.84 12.79
CA SER A 104 2.16 13.31 12.70
C SER A 104 3.62 13.80 12.70
N ALA A 105 4.45 13.28 13.60
CA ALA A 105 5.87 13.61 13.66
C ALA A 105 6.64 13.20 12.39
N VAL A 106 6.32 12.03 11.82
CA VAL A 106 6.92 11.55 10.57
C VAL A 106 6.52 12.45 9.39
N LEU A 107 5.26 12.89 9.33
CA LEU A 107 4.78 13.80 8.28
C LEU A 107 5.51 15.15 8.34
N ASP A 108 5.74 15.68 9.53
CA ASP A 108 6.48 16.93 9.70
C ASP A 108 7.94 16.78 9.24
N GLU A 109 8.57 15.65 9.53
CA GLU A 109 9.94 15.40 9.09
C GLU A 109 10.04 15.15 7.57
N LEU A 110 9.09 14.42 6.99
CA LEU A 110 8.98 14.23 5.54
C LEU A 110 8.86 15.56 4.80
N ARG A 111 8.12 16.54 5.35
CA ARG A 111 8.03 17.88 4.77
C ARG A 111 9.37 18.60 4.77
N LYS A 112 10.17 18.47 5.82
CA LYS A 112 11.52 19.08 5.88
C LYS A 112 12.51 18.42 4.92
N LEU A 113 12.39 17.11 4.72
CA LEU A 113 13.21 16.36 3.77
C LEU A 113 12.79 16.59 2.32
N SER A 114 11.57 17.05 2.08
CA SER A 114 11.06 17.30 0.74
C SER A 114 11.81 18.44 0.07
N LYS A 115 12.23 18.24 -1.18
CA LYS A 115 12.90 19.25 -1.99
C LYS A 115 11.87 19.89 -2.92
N PRO A 116 11.55 21.19 -2.78
CA PRO A 116 10.64 21.86 -3.68
C PRO A 116 11.29 21.98 -5.06
N ILE A 117 10.54 21.60 -6.10
CA ILE A 117 10.97 21.79 -7.50
C ILE A 117 10.31 23.07 -8.00
N ALA A 118 11.13 24.08 -8.33
CA ALA A 118 10.64 25.42 -8.66
C ALA A 118 10.77 25.77 -10.15
N THR A 119 11.56 25.01 -10.92
CA THR A 119 11.88 25.38 -12.30
C THR A 119 11.48 24.32 -13.33
N ASN A 120 10.98 24.75 -14.49
CA ASN A 120 10.63 23.87 -15.61
C ASN A 120 11.78 22.98 -16.10
N ARG A 121 13.04 23.39 -15.86
CA ARG A 121 14.24 22.62 -16.22
C ARG A 121 14.43 21.40 -15.31
N GLU A 122 14.11 21.53 -14.02
CA GLU A 122 14.13 20.43 -13.06
C GLU A 122 12.97 19.46 -13.31
N ILE A 123 11.81 19.96 -13.74
CA ILE A 123 10.67 19.13 -14.16
C ILE A 123 11.06 18.24 -15.35
N ALA A 124 11.71 18.79 -16.37
CA ALA A 124 12.14 18.04 -17.55
C ALA A 124 13.17 16.94 -17.22
N GLY A 125 14.16 17.22 -16.36
CA GLY A 125 15.16 16.23 -15.94
C GLY A 125 14.60 15.11 -15.06
N HIS A 126 13.49 15.32 -14.35
CA HIS A 126 12.82 14.28 -13.56
C HIS A 126 11.87 13.39 -14.37
N ILE A 127 11.28 13.92 -15.45
CA ILE A 127 10.46 13.13 -16.38
C ILE A 127 11.34 12.14 -17.15
N ASP A 128 12.53 12.56 -17.60
CA ASP A 128 13.48 11.74 -18.38
C ASP A 128 14.04 10.53 -17.58
N LEU A 129 13.99 10.59 -16.25
CA LEU A 129 14.35 9.47 -15.36
C LEU A 129 13.22 8.45 -15.15
N ARG A 130 11.95 8.84 -15.35
CA ARG A 130 10.80 7.94 -15.25
C ARG A 130 10.61 7.08 -16.50
N GLU A 131 11.04 7.54 -17.67
CA GLU A 131 10.91 6.80 -18.94
C GLU A 131 12.03 5.78 -19.20
N ARG A 132 13.07 5.75 -18.34
CA ARG A 132 14.22 4.84 -18.44
C ARG A 132 14.13 3.58 -17.56
N GLY A 133 13.02 3.38 -16.85
CA GLY A 133 12.81 2.29 -15.89
C GLY A 133 11.92 1.17 -16.39
#